data_AF-A0A3D5ZQK4-F1
#
_entry.id   AF-A0A3D5ZQK4-F1
#
_cell.length_a   1.000
_cell.length_b   1.000
_cell.length_c   1.000
_cell.angle_alpha   90.00
_cell.angle_beta   90.00
_cell.angle_gamma   90.00
#
_symmetry.space_group_name_H-M   'P 1'
#
loop_
_entity.id
_entity.type
_entity.pdbx_description
1 polymer ?
#
loop_
_entity_poly.entity_id
_entity_poly.type
_entity_poly.pdbx_seq_one_letter_code
_entity_poly.pdbx_strand_id
1 'polypeptide(L)'
;MKIKAFLTDKSVHMQSVPVFATDETMPGALRLTPTGKDFDDFSGFGVCLTGGSCYLLEKADEATRKKLIENLFSTKEATEEEAAASLKNGGEGTVCSNESPYGLGLNVGRLCVGSNDYSAELYCYEDKDGNFSLEKDRAYVIPAIKEILKVAPDMKLFSSPWSPPARMKSGNSLCGGYMRDKFIEEFADYYVSYLLAMKDEGIDIFALTPQNEPGTEQQGRMPACVWSPDQEAQFILILSEKLKKNGLDPEIWIHDHHFAYWERVLWQFKEYPELKNVVNAVAFHYYEGSPEDVENLRERIPYLEYHFTEGGPRLYDNYGSDWCKWGMIMARSLNHGLKSFTGFNFLLDEKGGPDISPFGCAGLVTVNSVTGNLTYSGQYRAFAHFSRFIKRGAKIMPATITGYQATFSYSKPFIRAEGCMAVNPDGSIVVEVVNPSEDKRQLTFTVNGQNYYLEVKPDSISTVILSEE
;
A
#
# COMPACT_ATOMS: atom_id res chain seq x y z
N MET A 1 17.91 -21.89 -15.66
CA MET A 1 17.13 -20.98 -14.79
C MET A 1 18.11 -20.04 -14.12
N LYS A 2 17.99 -18.74 -14.36
CA LYS A 2 18.82 -17.72 -13.70
C LYS A 2 18.25 -17.47 -12.31
N ILE A 3 19.11 -17.44 -11.30
CA ILE A 3 18.71 -17.23 -9.91
C ILE A 3 19.38 -15.95 -9.42
N LYS A 4 18.57 -15.04 -8.90
CA LYS A 4 19.02 -13.85 -8.18
C LYS A 4 18.43 -13.91 -6.78
N ALA A 5 19.17 -13.46 -5.77
CA ALA A 5 18.60 -13.31 -4.45
C ALA A 5 19.16 -12.07 -3.75
N PHE A 6 18.30 -11.43 -2.96
CA PHE A 6 18.60 -10.17 -2.29
C PHE A 6 18.28 -10.29 -0.80
N LEU A 7 19.10 -9.65 0.02
CA LEU A 7 18.97 -9.61 1.47
C LEU A 7 18.93 -8.16 1.95
N THR A 8 17.99 -7.87 2.85
CA THR A 8 18.01 -6.68 3.70
C THR A 8 18.00 -7.09 5.16
N ASP A 9 18.95 -6.58 5.94
CA ASP A 9 18.98 -6.64 7.39
C ASP A 9 19.47 -5.30 7.99
N LYS A 10 19.88 -5.29 9.25
CA LYS A 10 20.43 -4.11 9.92
C LYS A 10 21.76 -3.60 9.32
N SER A 11 22.48 -4.47 8.63
CA SER A 11 23.81 -4.21 8.07
C SER A 11 23.78 -3.90 6.59
N VAL A 12 22.83 -4.44 5.84
CA VAL A 12 22.79 -4.32 4.37
C VAL A 12 21.38 -4.09 3.84
N HIS A 13 21.26 -3.42 2.69
CA HIS A 13 20.00 -3.23 1.98
C HIS A 13 20.10 -3.78 0.55
N MET A 14 19.18 -4.67 0.14
CA MET A 14 19.12 -5.24 -1.21
C MET A 14 20.47 -5.82 -1.68
N GLN A 15 21.24 -6.40 -0.77
CA GLN A 15 22.53 -7.00 -1.10
C GLN A 15 22.31 -8.33 -1.81
N SER A 16 22.99 -8.53 -2.94
CA SER A 16 22.99 -9.83 -3.63
C SER A 16 23.59 -10.91 -2.73
N VAL A 17 22.89 -12.04 -2.60
CA VAL A 17 23.33 -13.20 -1.82
C VAL A 17 23.20 -14.48 -2.65
N PRO A 18 24.04 -15.51 -2.42
CA PRO A 18 23.92 -16.77 -3.14
C PRO A 18 22.72 -17.59 -2.65
N VAL A 19 22.08 -18.30 -3.58
CA VAL A 19 21.09 -19.35 -3.31
C VAL A 19 21.57 -20.63 -3.98
N PHE A 20 21.45 -21.75 -3.26
CA PHE A 20 22.02 -23.01 -3.69
C PHE A 20 20.92 -23.99 -4.04
N ALA A 21 20.96 -24.56 -5.24
CA ALA A 21 20.20 -25.77 -5.54
C ALA A 21 20.75 -26.93 -4.70
N THR A 22 19.86 -27.78 -4.19
CA THR A 22 20.22 -28.98 -3.43
C THR A 22 19.31 -30.13 -3.82
N ASP A 23 19.88 -31.33 -3.91
CA ASP A 23 19.14 -32.57 -4.12
C ASP A 23 18.82 -33.28 -2.78
N GLU A 24 19.33 -32.74 -1.67
CA GLU A 24 19.19 -33.30 -0.34
C GLU A 24 18.11 -32.58 0.47
N THR A 25 17.35 -33.36 1.25
CA THR A 25 16.53 -32.80 2.32
C THR A 25 17.44 -32.38 3.47
N MET A 26 17.53 -31.07 3.74
CA MET A 26 18.33 -30.51 4.84
C MET A 26 17.62 -30.69 6.19
N PRO A 27 18.04 -31.61 7.07
CA PRO A 27 17.36 -31.85 8.33
C PRO A 27 17.46 -30.63 9.25
N GLY A 28 16.33 -30.19 9.80
CA GLY A 28 16.26 -29.02 10.69
C GLY A 28 16.11 -27.67 9.98
N ALA A 29 16.19 -27.62 8.66
CA ALA A 29 15.78 -26.44 7.90
C ALA A 29 14.25 -26.29 7.93
N LEU A 30 13.78 -25.04 8.04
CA LEU A 30 12.39 -24.71 7.80
C LEU A 30 12.05 -24.96 6.33
N ARG A 31 10.80 -25.28 6.05
CA ARG A 31 10.29 -25.50 4.69
C ARG A 31 9.20 -24.51 4.36
N LEU A 32 9.43 -23.69 3.34
CA LEU A 32 8.40 -22.86 2.72
C LEU A 32 7.66 -23.70 1.67
N THR A 33 6.35 -23.85 1.86
CA THR A 33 5.50 -24.69 1.01
C THR A 33 4.27 -23.90 0.59
N PRO A 34 3.95 -23.81 -0.71
CA PRO A 34 2.67 -23.31 -1.18
C PRO A 34 1.51 -24.05 -0.53
N THR A 35 0.45 -23.32 -0.17
CA THR A 35 -0.75 -23.88 0.46
C THR A 35 -1.64 -24.64 -0.52
N GLY A 36 -1.45 -24.44 -1.83
CA GLY A 36 -2.31 -24.94 -2.88
C GLY A 36 -3.52 -24.06 -3.18
N LYS A 37 -3.75 -22.99 -2.40
CA LYS A 37 -4.59 -21.86 -2.81
C LYS A 37 -3.75 -20.92 -3.67
N ASP A 38 -4.36 -20.33 -4.69
CA ASP A 38 -3.75 -19.33 -5.57
C ASP A 38 -4.69 -18.12 -5.69
N PHE A 39 -4.12 -16.93 -5.87
CA PHE A 39 -4.85 -15.70 -6.18
C PHE A 39 -4.28 -15.06 -7.44
N ASP A 40 -5.11 -14.97 -8.48
CA ASP A 40 -4.72 -14.42 -9.77
C ASP A 40 -4.85 -12.88 -9.82
N ASP A 41 -4.23 -12.29 -10.83
CA ASP A 41 -4.39 -10.88 -11.20
C ASP A 41 -4.10 -9.90 -10.04
N PHE A 42 -2.92 -10.03 -9.45
CA PHE A 42 -2.44 -9.07 -8.45
C PHE A 42 -2.36 -7.65 -9.06
N SER A 43 -3.03 -6.69 -8.44
CA SER A 43 -3.13 -5.31 -8.92
C SER A 43 -1.90 -4.46 -8.65
N GLY A 44 -1.06 -4.79 -7.67
CA GLY A 44 0.22 -4.10 -7.49
C GLY A 44 0.42 -3.44 -6.12
N PHE A 45 1.53 -2.71 -6.05
CA PHE A 45 1.98 -2.02 -4.84
C PHE A 45 1.95 -0.52 -5.08
N GLY A 46 1.65 0.22 -4.02
CA GLY A 46 1.36 1.64 -4.16
C GLY A 46 1.61 2.47 -2.93
N VAL A 47 1.30 3.75 -3.09
CA VAL A 47 1.34 4.78 -2.05
C VAL A 47 0.17 5.74 -2.21
N CYS A 48 -0.18 6.44 -1.14
CA CYS A 48 -1.09 7.57 -1.22
C CYS A 48 -0.34 8.81 -1.70
N LEU A 49 -0.83 9.41 -2.79
CA LEU A 49 -0.35 10.67 -3.35
C LEU A 49 -1.07 11.82 -2.63
N THR A 50 -0.79 11.94 -1.33
CA THR A 50 -1.43 12.96 -0.47
C THR A 50 -1.05 14.37 -0.90
N GLY A 51 -1.90 15.34 -0.55
CA GLY A 51 -1.65 16.75 -0.87
C GLY A 51 -0.31 17.23 -0.32
N GLY A 52 0.03 16.84 0.91
CA GLY A 52 1.29 17.17 1.57
C GLY A 52 2.50 16.55 0.87
N SER A 53 2.43 15.28 0.47
CA SER A 53 3.52 14.66 -0.30
C SER A 53 3.70 15.31 -1.67
N CYS A 54 2.62 15.61 -2.39
CA CYS A 54 2.69 16.32 -3.68
C CYS A 54 3.24 17.74 -3.52
N TYR A 55 2.85 18.46 -2.46
CA TYR A 55 3.36 19.78 -2.13
C TYR A 55 4.88 19.79 -1.89
N LEU A 56 5.39 18.82 -1.13
CA LEU A 56 6.83 18.68 -0.91
C LEU A 56 7.57 18.32 -2.19
N LEU A 57 6.99 17.47 -3.04
CA LEU A 57 7.56 17.10 -4.32
C LEU A 57 7.74 18.32 -5.24
N GLU A 58 6.70 19.14 -5.38
CA GLU A 58 6.72 20.36 -6.20
C GLU A 58 7.67 21.43 -5.64
N LYS A 59 7.91 21.43 -4.33
CA LYS A 59 8.89 22.33 -3.69
C LYS A 59 10.33 21.88 -3.81
N ALA A 60 10.57 20.59 -4.04
CA ALA A 60 11.91 20.07 -4.22
C ALA A 60 12.54 20.64 -5.51
N ASP A 61 13.87 20.75 -5.52
CA ASP A 61 14.58 21.06 -6.76
C ASP A 61 14.36 19.94 -7.80
N GLU A 62 14.55 20.27 -9.08
CA GLU A 62 14.28 19.35 -10.20
C GLU A 62 15.07 18.03 -10.09
N ALA A 63 16.31 18.07 -9.59
CA ALA A 63 17.13 16.87 -9.47
C ALA A 63 16.59 15.94 -8.37
N THR A 64 16.26 16.50 -7.21
CA THR A 64 15.64 15.76 -6.09
C THR A 64 14.29 15.18 -6.49
N ARG A 65 13.43 15.97 -7.15
CA ARG A 65 12.11 15.52 -7.61
C ARG A 65 12.23 14.36 -8.60
N LYS A 66 13.05 14.51 -9.65
CA LYS A 66 13.27 13.45 -10.65
C LYS A 66 13.82 12.19 -10.01
N LYS A 67 14.79 12.33 -9.09
CA LYS A 67 15.37 11.21 -8.36
C LYS A 67 14.31 10.48 -7.53
N LEU A 68 13.46 11.20 -6.80
CA LEU A 68 12.39 10.59 -6.01
C LEU A 68 11.41 9.81 -6.89
N ILE A 69 10.95 10.41 -7.99
CA ILE A 69 9.99 9.78 -8.90
C ILE A 69 10.60 8.51 -9.52
N GLU A 70 11.85 8.56 -9.98
CA GLU A 70 12.52 7.37 -10.53
C GLU A 70 12.71 6.29 -9.45
N ASN A 71 13.12 6.67 -8.24
CA ASN A 71 13.33 5.72 -7.13
C ASN A 71 12.03 5.02 -6.71
N LEU A 72 10.87 5.69 -6.78
CA LEU A 72 9.60 5.13 -6.34
C LEU A 72 8.83 4.41 -7.45
N PHE A 73 8.82 4.94 -8.67
CA PHE A 73 7.87 4.53 -9.69
C PHE A 73 8.52 3.84 -10.90
N SER A 74 9.84 4.00 -11.09
CA SER A 74 10.53 3.41 -12.24
C SER A 74 10.66 1.90 -12.12
N THR A 75 10.43 1.21 -13.23
CA THR A 75 10.70 -0.23 -13.38
C THR A 75 12.06 -0.51 -14.03
N LYS A 76 12.83 0.53 -14.38
CA LYS A 76 14.17 0.39 -14.97
C LYS A 76 15.06 -0.51 -14.10
N GLU A 77 15.82 -1.38 -14.74
CA GLU A 77 16.87 -2.13 -14.06
C GLU A 77 18.04 -1.19 -13.75
N ALA A 78 18.63 -1.33 -12.56
CA ALA A 78 19.92 -0.72 -12.29
C ALA A 78 21.02 -1.69 -12.74
N THR A 79 22.09 -1.13 -13.30
CA THR A 79 23.31 -1.86 -13.61
C THR A 79 23.97 -2.37 -12.32
N GLU A 80 24.82 -3.39 -12.43
CA GLU A 80 25.58 -3.90 -11.28
C GLU A 80 26.48 -2.83 -10.65
N GLU A 81 26.97 -1.88 -11.45
CA GLU A 81 27.77 -0.74 -10.99
C GLU A 81 26.93 0.26 -10.18
N GLU A 82 25.74 0.62 -10.65
CA GLU A 82 24.79 1.47 -9.92
C GLU A 82 24.38 0.81 -8.61
N ALA A 83 24.12 -0.51 -8.65
CA ALA A 83 23.80 -1.29 -7.46
C ALA A 83 24.95 -1.33 -6.44
N ALA A 84 26.19 -1.50 -6.90
CA ALA A 84 27.35 -1.51 -6.04
C ALA A 84 27.70 -0.11 -5.48
N ALA A 85 27.38 0.95 -6.21
CA ALA A 85 27.63 2.32 -5.78
C ALA A 85 26.68 2.78 -4.66
N SER A 86 25.40 2.38 -4.70
CA SER A 86 24.44 2.75 -3.65
C SER A 86 24.80 2.18 -2.27
N LEU A 87 25.44 1.00 -2.24
CA LEU A 87 25.89 0.33 -1.02
C LEU A 87 27.06 1.04 -0.31
N LYS A 88 27.78 1.95 -0.97
CA LYS A 88 28.97 2.64 -0.43
C LYS A 88 28.68 3.98 0.27
N ASN A 89 27.43 4.46 0.25
CA ASN A 89 27.05 5.79 0.74
C ASN A 89 26.41 5.81 2.16
N GLY A 90 26.69 4.81 3.00
CA GLY A 90 26.27 4.85 4.40
C GLY A 90 26.98 5.98 5.16
N GLY A 91 26.24 6.89 5.77
CA GLY A 91 26.80 7.91 6.66
C GLY A 91 27.48 7.29 7.89
N GLU A 92 28.48 7.98 8.44
CA GLU A 92 29.23 7.52 9.62
C GLU A 92 28.30 7.02 10.74
N GLY A 93 28.38 5.73 11.05
CA GLY A 93 27.59 5.07 12.10
C GLY A 93 26.37 4.27 11.64
N THR A 94 26.01 4.31 10.35
CA THR A 94 25.01 3.42 9.72
C THR A 94 25.68 2.49 8.71
N VAL A 95 25.42 1.18 8.80
CA VAL A 95 26.20 0.16 8.07
C VAL A 95 25.80 0.02 6.58
N CYS A 96 24.72 0.67 6.12
CA CYS A 96 24.37 0.73 4.69
C CYS A 96 23.46 1.93 4.40
N SER A 97 23.48 2.46 3.17
CA SER A 97 22.46 3.39 2.69
C SER A 97 21.07 2.73 2.76
N ASN A 98 20.05 3.47 3.21
CA ASN A 98 18.65 3.02 3.15
C ASN A 98 18.03 3.20 1.75
N GLU A 99 18.73 3.85 0.83
CA GLU A 99 18.28 4.01 -0.56
C GLU A 99 18.39 2.70 -1.32
N SER A 100 17.31 2.31 -2.00
CA SER A 100 17.34 1.13 -2.88
C SER A 100 18.19 1.46 -4.11
N PRO A 101 19.09 0.56 -4.53
CA PRO A 101 19.75 0.71 -5.82
C PRO A 101 18.80 0.65 -7.02
N TYR A 102 17.58 0.16 -6.83
CA TYR A 102 16.59 -0.05 -7.88
C TYR A 102 15.33 0.79 -7.63
N GLY A 103 14.70 1.27 -8.69
CA GLY A 103 13.34 1.83 -8.61
C GLY A 103 12.35 0.77 -8.12
N LEU A 104 11.46 1.15 -7.19
CA LEU A 104 10.50 0.24 -6.57
C LEU A 104 9.43 -0.26 -7.55
N GLY A 105 9.13 0.51 -8.60
CA GLY A 105 8.10 0.14 -9.57
C GLY A 105 6.68 0.20 -9.01
N LEU A 106 6.41 1.11 -8.07
CA LEU A 106 5.07 1.33 -7.53
C LEU A 106 4.11 1.75 -8.65
N ASN A 107 2.95 1.12 -8.71
CA ASN A 107 1.99 1.26 -9.82
C ASN A 107 0.52 1.27 -9.36
N VAL A 108 0.28 1.46 -8.07
CA VAL A 108 -1.02 1.80 -7.50
C VAL A 108 -0.87 3.15 -6.79
N GLY A 109 -1.82 4.06 -7.00
CA GLY A 109 -1.81 5.38 -6.36
C GLY A 109 -3.15 5.69 -5.72
N ARG A 110 -3.16 6.10 -4.46
CA ARG A 110 -4.38 6.59 -3.80
C ARG A 110 -4.43 8.11 -3.81
N LEU A 111 -5.51 8.68 -4.30
CA LEU A 111 -5.79 10.12 -4.30
C LEU A 111 -6.82 10.47 -3.23
N CYS A 112 -6.69 11.68 -2.69
CA CYS A 112 -7.65 12.25 -1.76
C CYS A 112 -8.66 13.09 -2.54
N VAL A 113 -9.96 12.93 -2.26
CA VAL A 113 -10.99 13.84 -2.77
C VAL A 113 -11.16 14.97 -1.77
N GLY A 114 -10.52 16.10 -2.03
CA GLY A 114 -10.36 17.20 -1.08
C GLY A 114 -9.19 17.00 -0.13
N SER A 115 -9.14 17.78 0.96
CA SER A 115 -8.07 17.61 1.96
C SER A 115 -8.24 16.35 2.79
N ASN A 116 -7.12 15.69 3.07
CA ASN A 116 -6.96 14.74 4.17
C ASN A 116 -6.18 15.35 5.34
N ASP A 117 -5.90 14.55 6.36
CA ASP A 117 -4.97 14.85 7.45
C ASP A 117 -3.59 15.31 6.98
N TYR A 118 -3.02 14.68 5.93
CA TYR A 118 -1.72 15.05 5.34
C TYR A 118 -1.83 16.01 4.16
N SER A 119 -2.71 17.00 4.26
CA SER A 119 -2.77 18.12 3.32
C SER A 119 -2.08 19.35 3.91
N ALA A 120 -1.61 20.27 3.06
CA ALA A 120 -0.99 21.52 3.54
C ALA A 120 -2.02 22.50 4.16
N GLU A 121 -3.29 22.34 3.82
CA GLU A 121 -4.41 23.11 4.35
C GLU A 121 -5.72 22.32 4.27
N LEU A 122 -6.73 22.77 5.03
CA LEU A 122 -8.08 22.18 5.07
C LEU A 122 -8.94 22.72 3.91
N TYR A 123 -9.56 21.85 3.12
CA TYR A 123 -10.43 22.26 2.00
C TYR A 123 -11.36 21.17 1.46
N CYS A 124 -12.38 21.61 0.72
CA CYS A 124 -13.11 20.77 -0.23
C CYS A 124 -13.18 21.49 -1.59
N TYR A 125 -13.72 20.84 -2.62
CA TYR A 125 -13.82 21.43 -3.95
C TYR A 125 -15.05 22.31 -4.12
N GLU A 126 -15.96 22.34 -3.15
CA GLU A 126 -17.19 23.14 -3.19
C GLU A 126 -17.45 23.81 -1.83
N ASP A 127 -16.65 24.82 -1.51
CA ASP A 127 -16.81 25.60 -0.27
C ASP A 127 -18.07 26.50 -0.29
N LYS A 128 -18.69 26.71 -1.46
CA LYS A 128 -19.94 27.46 -1.68
C LYS A 128 -20.80 26.73 -2.71
N ASP A 129 -22.11 26.68 -2.46
CA ASP A 129 -23.08 25.96 -3.29
C ASP A 129 -22.92 26.26 -4.79
N GLY A 130 -22.71 25.20 -5.58
CA GLY A 130 -22.67 25.25 -7.04
C GLY A 130 -21.36 25.77 -7.65
N ASN A 131 -20.28 25.89 -6.87
CA ASN A 131 -18.97 26.34 -7.36
C ASN A 131 -17.88 25.28 -7.17
N PHE A 132 -18.09 24.10 -7.76
CA PHE A 132 -17.10 23.01 -7.77
C PHE A 132 -15.83 23.43 -8.51
N SER A 133 -14.65 23.19 -7.92
CA SER A 133 -13.37 23.55 -8.53
C SER A 133 -12.18 22.73 -8.00
N LEU A 134 -11.33 22.26 -8.93
CA LEU A 134 -10.03 21.61 -8.63
C LEU A 134 -8.86 22.58 -8.53
N GLU A 135 -9.08 23.90 -8.43
CA GLU A 135 -7.97 24.88 -8.41
C GLU A 135 -6.90 24.59 -7.33
N LYS A 136 -7.30 24.07 -6.17
CA LYS A 136 -6.36 23.69 -5.12
C LYS A 136 -5.44 22.53 -5.55
N ASP A 137 -5.98 21.55 -6.24
CA ASP A 137 -5.21 20.41 -6.75
C ASP A 137 -4.34 20.80 -7.94
N ARG A 138 -4.80 21.74 -8.78
CA ARG A 138 -4.02 22.29 -9.90
C ARG A 138 -2.74 22.99 -9.44
N ALA A 139 -2.71 23.45 -8.20
CA ALA A 139 -1.54 24.12 -7.65
C ALA A 139 -0.34 23.18 -7.43
N TYR A 140 -0.57 21.90 -7.06
CA TYR A 140 0.53 20.95 -6.81
C TYR A 140 0.17 19.46 -6.91
N VAL A 141 -1.08 19.05 -6.68
CA VAL A 141 -1.48 17.63 -6.76
C VAL A 141 -1.49 17.13 -8.20
N ILE A 142 -2.21 17.84 -9.08
CA ILE A 142 -2.32 17.47 -10.51
C ILE A 142 -0.96 17.53 -11.23
N PRO A 143 -0.13 18.58 -11.06
CA PRO A 143 1.22 18.60 -11.62
C PRO A 143 2.08 17.41 -11.18
N ALA A 144 2.10 17.11 -9.88
CA ALA A 144 2.86 15.99 -9.32
C ALA A 144 2.40 14.63 -9.91
N ILE A 145 1.10 14.38 -9.96
CA ILE A 145 0.53 13.16 -10.55
C ILE A 145 0.93 13.05 -12.03
N LYS A 146 0.82 14.14 -12.80
CA LYS A 146 1.22 14.15 -14.22
C LYS A 146 2.71 13.86 -14.40
N GLU A 147 3.58 14.27 -13.48
CA GLU A 147 5.00 13.92 -13.53
C GLU A 147 5.24 12.44 -13.20
N ILE A 148 4.54 11.90 -12.20
CA ILE A 148 4.60 10.48 -11.83
C ILE A 148 4.12 9.60 -12.99
N LEU A 149 3.01 9.95 -13.65
CA LEU A 149 2.45 9.20 -14.77
C LEU A 149 3.35 9.20 -16.02
N LYS A 150 4.32 10.11 -16.14
CA LYS A 150 5.35 10.01 -17.20
C LYS A 150 6.30 8.84 -16.98
N VAL A 151 6.50 8.42 -15.74
CA VAL A 151 7.38 7.31 -15.36
C VAL A 151 6.59 6.01 -15.17
N ALA A 152 5.37 6.09 -14.61
CA ALA A 152 4.46 4.97 -14.41
C ALA A 152 3.10 5.23 -15.13
N PRO A 153 3.06 5.14 -16.47
CA PRO A 153 1.87 5.47 -17.25
C PRO A 153 0.70 4.50 -17.07
N ASP A 154 0.95 3.27 -16.59
CA ASP A 154 -0.05 2.24 -16.30
C ASP A 154 -0.48 2.21 -14.82
N MET A 155 -0.17 3.26 -14.06
CA MET A 155 -0.55 3.34 -12.65
C MET A 155 -2.08 3.30 -12.50
N LYS A 156 -2.57 2.36 -11.66
CA LYS A 156 -3.99 2.32 -11.27
C LYS A 156 -4.20 3.34 -10.16
N LEU A 157 -4.91 4.41 -10.46
CA LEU A 157 -5.28 5.44 -9.49
C LEU A 157 -6.65 5.13 -8.90
N PHE A 158 -6.77 5.15 -7.58
CA PHE A 158 -8.06 5.12 -6.90
C PHE A 158 -8.21 6.33 -5.99
N SER A 159 -9.44 6.73 -5.70
CA SER A 159 -9.72 7.91 -4.88
C SER A 159 -10.59 7.60 -3.67
N SER A 160 -10.46 8.40 -2.61
CA SER A 160 -11.30 8.34 -1.42
C SER A 160 -11.49 9.74 -0.82
N PRO A 161 -12.70 10.15 -0.42
CA PRO A 161 -12.92 11.38 0.33
C PRO A 161 -12.69 11.13 1.83
N TRP A 162 -11.96 12.03 2.49
CA TRP A 162 -11.93 12.06 3.96
C TRP A 162 -13.17 12.72 4.55
N SER A 163 -13.80 13.60 3.79
CA SER A 163 -14.91 14.40 4.29
C SER A 163 -15.78 14.92 3.16
N PRO A 164 -17.11 14.78 3.25
CA PRO A 164 -18.03 15.60 2.47
C PRO A 164 -17.85 17.09 2.78
N PRO A 165 -18.28 18.00 1.88
CA PRO A 165 -18.35 19.42 2.17
C PRO A 165 -19.05 19.71 3.50
N ALA A 166 -18.55 20.68 4.25
CA ALA A 166 -18.96 20.97 5.63
C ALA A 166 -20.49 21.05 5.82
N ARG A 167 -21.18 21.72 4.88
CA ARG A 167 -22.65 21.90 4.90
C ARG A 167 -23.44 20.58 4.87
N MET A 168 -22.85 19.53 4.31
CA MET A 168 -23.48 18.23 4.15
C MET A 168 -23.51 17.42 5.45
N LYS A 169 -22.79 17.88 6.48
CA LYS A 169 -22.53 17.15 7.72
C LYS A 169 -23.18 17.81 8.91
N SER A 170 -23.32 17.06 10.01
CA SER A 170 -23.61 17.64 11.31
C SER A 170 -22.45 18.55 11.75
N GLY A 171 -22.75 19.66 12.42
CA GLY A 171 -21.71 20.57 12.93
C GLY A 171 -21.12 21.53 11.90
N ASN A 172 -21.47 21.41 10.61
CA ASN A 172 -21.03 22.32 9.55
C ASN A 172 -19.50 22.48 9.50
N SER A 173 -18.78 21.35 9.55
CA SER A 173 -17.31 21.28 9.62
C SER A 173 -16.77 20.19 8.70
N LEU A 174 -15.62 20.43 8.08
CA LEU A 174 -14.87 19.38 7.38
C LEU A 174 -14.25 18.38 8.36
N CYS A 175 -13.99 18.78 9.60
CA CYS A 175 -13.43 17.90 10.62
C CYS A 175 -14.54 17.26 11.47
N GLY A 176 -14.57 15.91 11.52
CA GLY A 176 -15.54 15.12 12.29
C GLY A 176 -17.00 15.32 11.89
N GLY A 177 -17.94 14.94 12.77
CA GLY A 177 -19.37 14.96 12.49
C GLY A 177 -19.86 13.77 11.65
N TYR A 178 -21.15 13.80 11.34
CA TYR A 178 -21.93 12.70 10.76
C TYR A 178 -22.52 13.12 9.43
N MET A 179 -22.55 12.19 8.48
CA MET A 179 -23.25 12.40 7.21
C MET A 179 -24.74 12.60 7.46
N ARG A 180 -25.37 13.49 6.69
CA ARG A 180 -26.81 13.76 6.79
C ARG A 180 -27.53 13.20 5.56
N ASP A 181 -28.56 12.40 5.78
CA ASP A 181 -29.26 11.64 4.73
C ASP A 181 -29.70 12.51 3.53
N LYS A 182 -30.22 13.70 3.81
CA LYS A 182 -30.71 14.63 2.78
C LYS A 182 -29.64 15.09 1.78
N PHE A 183 -28.36 14.87 2.06
CA PHE A 183 -27.24 15.29 1.22
C PHE A 183 -26.52 14.10 0.56
N ILE A 184 -26.97 12.86 0.77
CA ILE A 184 -26.33 11.68 0.18
C ILE A 184 -26.32 11.77 -1.36
N GLU A 185 -27.45 12.13 -1.96
CA GLU A 185 -27.54 12.26 -3.41
C GLU A 185 -26.66 13.38 -3.96
N GLU A 186 -26.67 14.53 -3.27
CA GLU A 186 -25.87 15.69 -3.66
C GLU A 186 -24.36 15.43 -3.53
N PHE A 187 -23.95 14.66 -2.52
CA PHE A 187 -22.56 14.24 -2.38
C PHE A 187 -22.13 13.28 -3.50
N ALA A 188 -23.04 12.45 -4.02
CA ALA A 188 -22.76 11.61 -5.17
C ALA A 188 -22.53 12.45 -6.44
N ASP A 189 -23.28 13.54 -6.63
CA ASP A 189 -23.03 14.50 -7.72
C ASP A 189 -21.68 15.23 -7.56
N TYR A 190 -21.31 15.58 -6.32
CA TYR A 190 -19.99 16.13 -6.00
C TYR A 190 -18.85 15.17 -6.39
N TYR A 191 -18.98 13.88 -6.06
CA TYR A 191 -17.96 12.89 -6.42
C TYR A 191 -17.89 12.70 -7.94
N VAL A 192 -19.03 12.61 -8.64
CA VAL A 192 -19.05 12.56 -10.11
C VAL A 192 -18.36 13.79 -10.72
N SER A 193 -18.57 14.98 -10.17
CA SER A 193 -17.91 16.21 -10.62
C SER A 193 -16.39 16.13 -10.47
N TYR A 194 -15.89 15.55 -9.38
CA TYR A 194 -14.47 15.27 -9.19
C TYR A 194 -13.93 14.31 -10.25
N LEU A 195 -14.61 13.19 -10.51
CA LEU A 195 -14.16 12.20 -11.48
C LEU A 195 -14.10 12.77 -12.90
N LEU A 196 -15.13 13.53 -13.30
CA LEU A 196 -15.14 14.22 -14.60
C LEU A 196 -14.02 15.24 -14.70
N ALA A 197 -13.81 16.07 -13.67
CA ALA A 197 -12.78 17.09 -13.69
C ALA A 197 -11.35 16.50 -13.70
N MET A 198 -11.11 15.39 -13.00
CA MET A 198 -9.83 14.66 -13.07
C MET A 198 -9.61 14.04 -14.45
N LYS A 199 -10.67 13.48 -15.06
CA LYS A 199 -10.62 12.95 -16.42
C LYS A 199 -10.32 14.05 -17.45
N ASP A 200 -10.89 15.25 -17.30
CA ASP A 200 -10.59 16.41 -18.14
C ASP A 200 -9.12 16.86 -18.02
N GLU A 201 -8.49 16.61 -16.86
CA GLU A 201 -7.05 16.80 -16.66
C GLU A 201 -6.20 15.67 -17.24
N GLY A 202 -6.81 14.63 -17.82
CA GLY A 202 -6.14 13.44 -18.35
C GLY A 202 -5.72 12.44 -17.27
N ILE A 203 -6.38 12.47 -16.10
CA ILE A 203 -6.13 11.57 -14.97
C ILE A 203 -7.35 10.66 -14.81
N ASP A 204 -7.23 9.42 -15.27
CA ASP A 204 -8.28 8.42 -15.14
C ASP A 204 -8.26 7.77 -13.75
N ILE A 205 -9.42 7.75 -13.10
CA ILE A 205 -9.61 7.09 -11.80
C ILE A 205 -10.16 5.68 -12.05
N PHE A 206 -9.34 4.68 -11.75
CA PHE A 206 -9.65 3.26 -11.91
C PHE A 206 -10.68 2.75 -10.89
N ALA A 207 -10.58 3.20 -9.63
CA ALA A 207 -11.47 2.79 -8.56
C ALA A 207 -11.77 3.92 -7.58
N LEU A 208 -12.80 3.76 -6.76
CA LEU A 208 -13.11 4.68 -5.67
C LEU A 208 -13.61 3.95 -4.44
N THR A 209 -13.44 4.59 -3.28
CA THR A 209 -14.15 4.20 -2.06
C THR A 209 -15.15 5.28 -1.67
N PRO A 210 -16.29 4.94 -1.04
CA PRO A 210 -17.31 5.92 -0.67
C PRO A 210 -16.82 7.02 0.27
N GLN A 211 -15.95 6.65 1.20
CA GLN A 211 -15.49 7.46 2.32
C GLN A 211 -14.28 6.76 2.94
N ASN A 212 -13.24 7.52 3.26
CA ASN A 212 -12.14 7.06 4.11
C ASN A 212 -12.65 6.86 5.54
N GLU A 213 -12.44 5.68 6.10
CA GLU A 213 -12.75 5.32 7.48
C GLU A 213 -14.14 5.81 7.95
N PRO A 214 -15.25 5.33 7.36
CA PRO A 214 -16.61 5.78 7.67
C PRO A 214 -17.05 5.57 9.13
N GLY A 215 -16.28 4.85 9.94
CA GLY A 215 -16.59 4.54 11.34
C GLY A 215 -16.00 5.51 12.37
N THR A 216 -15.22 6.53 11.95
CA THR A 216 -14.48 7.40 12.87
C THR A 216 -14.79 8.88 12.68
N GLU A 217 -14.95 9.58 13.81
CA GLU A 217 -15.12 11.03 13.86
C GLU A 217 -13.77 11.77 13.97
N GLN A 218 -12.70 11.04 14.29
CA GLN A 218 -11.37 11.59 14.59
C GLN A 218 -11.40 12.76 15.60
N GLN A 219 -12.38 12.71 16.50
CA GLN A 219 -12.63 13.72 17.54
C GLN A 219 -12.75 15.16 16.99
N GLY A 220 -13.16 15.31 15.73
CA GLY A 220 -13.28 16.61 15.07
C GLY A 220 -11.95 17.33 14.82
N ARG A 221 -10.82 16.63 14.86
CA ARG A 221 -9.48 17.26 14.75
C ARG A 221 -8.87 17.22 13.36
N MET A 222 -9.46 16.47 12.43
CA MET A 222 -9.01 16.35 11.05
C MET A 222 -10.21 16.02 10.13
N PRO A 223 -10.06 16.15 8.80
CA PRO A 223 -11.06 15.68 7.85
C PRO A 223 -11.53 14.26 8.17
N ALA A 224 -12.80 14.11 8.48
CA ALA A 224 -13.43 12.83 8.82
C ALA A 224 -14.94 12.99 8.73
N CYS A 225 -15.66 11.90 8.45
CA CYS A 225 -17.11 11.87 8.48
C CYS A 225 -17.58 10.48 8.90
N VAL A 226 -18.44 10.42 9.93
CA VAL A 226 -19.08 9.17 10.32
C VAL A 226 -20.27 8.89 9.42
N TRP A 227 -20.31 7.67 8.90
CA TRP A 227 -21.41 7.15 8.09
C TRP A 227 -21.95 5.87 8.74
N SER A 228 -23.27 5.79 8.91
CA SER A 228 -23.91 4.52 9.23
C SER A 228 -23.72 3.53 8.07
N PRO A 229 -23.79 2.21 8.31
CA PRO A 229 -23.70 1.23 7.23
C PRO A 229 -24.83 1.40 6.20
N ASP A 230 -26.03 1.82 6.63
CA ASP A 230 -27.14 2.20 5.74
C ASP A 230 -26.78 3.35 4.80
N GLN A 231 -26.19 4.43 5.34
CA GLN A 231 -25.86 5.62 4.55
C GLN A 231 -24.82 5.30 3.48
N GLU A 232 -23.79 4.52 3.82
CA GLU A 232 -22.76 4.09 2.88
C GLU A 232 -23.36 3.20 1.77
N ALA A 233 -24.23 2.24 2.12
CA ALA A 233 -24.89 1.38 1.15
C ALA A 233 -25.81 2.17 0.20
N GLN A 234 -26.62 3.09 0.74
CA GLN A 234 -27.48 3.96 -0.07
C GLN A 234 -26.66 4.84 -1.02
N PHE A 235 -25.57 5.42 -0.52
CA PHE A 235 -24.66 6.22 -1.33
C PHE A 235 -24.05 5.42 -2.48
N ILE A 236 -23.56 4.20 -2.22
CA ILE A 236 -23.01 3.34 -3.28
C ILE A 236 -24.02 3.09 -4.40
N LEU A 237 -25.28 2.77 -4.05
CA LEU A 237 -26.33 2.51 -5.02
C LEU A 237 -26.63 3.75 -5.88
N ILE A 238 -26.79 4.90 -5.24
CA ILE A 238 -27.03 6.19 -5.92
C ILE A 238 -25.83 6.58 -6.79
N LEU A 239 -24.61 6.43 -6.27
CA LEU A 239 -23.38 6.75 -6.98
C LEU A 239 -23.25 5.86 -8.23
N SER A 240 -23.50 4.55 -8.13
CA SER A 240 -23.43 3.64 -9.28
C SER A 240 -24.36 4.05 -10.42
N GLU A 241 -25.58 4.52 -10.11
CA GLU A 241 -26.51 5.03 -11.12
C GLU A 241 -26.00 6.32 -11.78
N LYS A 242 -25.47 7.25 -10.98
CA LYS A 242 -24.93 8.53 -11.48
C LYS A 242 -23.65 8.32 -12.30
N LEU A 243 -22.78 7.38 -11.93
CA LEU A 243 -21.59 7.01 -12.71
C LEU A 243 -22.00 6.54 -14.12
N LYS A 244 -22.92 5.57 -14.19
CA LYS A 244 -23.45 5.04 -15.47
C LYS A 244 -24.07 6.13 -16.33
N LYS A 245 -24.88 7.02 -15.73
CA LYS A 245 -25.51 8.15 -16.43
C LYS A 245 -24.49 9.12 -17.05
N ASN A 246 -23.32 9.27 -16.43
CA ASN A 246 -22.25 10.15 -16.90
C ASN A 246 -21.16 9.41 -17.71
N GLY A 247 -21.37 8.14 -18.06
CA GLY A 247 -20.41 7.36 -18.84
C GLY A 247 -19.08 7.10 -18.10
N LEU A 248 -19.13 7.04 -16.77
CA LEU A 248 -18.03 6.66 -15.91
C LEU A 248 -18.22 5.21 -15.44
N ASP A 249 -17.12 4.47 -15.33
CA ASP A 249 -17.13 3.06 -14.91
C ASP A 249 -15.93 2.70 -14.00
N PRO A 250 -15.64 3.47 -12.94
CA PRO A 250 -14.64 3.06 -11.96
C PRO A 250 -15.17 1.88 -11.13
N GLU A 251 -14.27 1.05 -10.62
CA GLU A 251 -14.63 0.06 -9.59
C GLU A 251 -15.07 0.76 -8.30
N ILE A 252 -16.03 0.15 -7.59
CA ILE A 252 -16.48 0.62 -6.27
C ILE A 252 -15.96 -0.35 -5.21
N TRP A 253 -15.13 0.17 -4.32
CA TRP A 253 -14.55 -0.54 -3.18
C TRP A 253 -15.23 -0.08 -1.89
N ILE A 254 -16.01 -0.93 -1.25
CA ILE A 254 -16.71 -0.61 0.02
C ILE A 254 -15.74 -0.64 1.22
N HIS A 255 -16.16 -0.07 2.36
CA HIS A 255 -15.50 -0.15 3.67
C HIS A 255 -14.38 0.87 3.91
N ASP A 256 -13.24 0.73 3.22
CA ASP A 256 -12.03 1.58 3.38
C ASP A 256 -11.68 1.86 4.86
N HIS A 257 -11.71 0.78 5.66
CA HIS A 257 -11.51 0.82 7.12
C HIS A 257 -10.77 -0.43 7.61
N HIS A 258 -10.52 -0.48 8.91
CA HIS A 258 -9.84 -1.58 9.61
C HIS A 258 -10.37 -2.98 9.27
N PHE A 259 -9.45 -3.95 9.23
CA PHE A 259 -9.76 -5.38 9.08
C PHE A 259 -10.76 -5.89 10.11
N ALA A 260 -10.63 -5.47 11.37
CA ALA A 260 -11.50 -5.90 12.46
C ALA A 260 -13.00 -5.60 12.23
N TYR A 261 -13.34 -4.67 11.34
CA TYR A 261 -14.71 -4.18 11.14
C TYR A 261 -15.44 -4.89 9.98
N TRP A 262 -14.98 -6.06 9.56
CA TRP A 262 -15.57 -6.85 8.47
C TRP A 262 -17.07 -7.16 8.66
N GLU A 263 -17.56 -7.27 9.90
CA GLU A 263 -18.99 -7.51 10.20
C GLU A 263 -19.90 -6.42 9.60
N ARG A 264 -19.41 -5.18 9.51
CA ARG A 264 -20.11 -4.06 8.87
C ARG A 264 -20.47 -4.38 7.43
N VAL A 265 -19.49 -4.92 6.67
CA VAL A 265 -19.66 -5.26 5.26
C VAL A 265 -20.67 -6.39 5.09
N LEU A 266 -20.59 -7.44 5.91
CA LEU A 266 -21.58 -8.53 5.85
C LEU A 266 -22.99 -8.05 6.12
N TRP A 267 -23.15 -7.16 7.10
CA TRP A 267 -24.44 -6.59 7.42
C TRP A 267 -24.98 -5.79 6.23
N GLN A 268 -24.15 -4.95 5.59
CA GLN A 268 -24.55 -4.17 4.42
C GLN A 268 -25.01 -5.07 3.26
N PHE A 269 -24.28 -6.13 2.94
CA PHE A 269 -24.68 -7.07 1.89
C PHE A 269 -25.95 -7.87 2.21
N LYS A 270 -26.22 -8.10 3.50
CA LYS A 270 -27.43 -8.78 3.96
C LYS A 270 -28.66 -7.88 3.83
N GLU A 271 -28.56 -6.63 4.25
CA GLU A 271 -29.69 -5.69 4.26
C GLU A 271 -29.89 -4.97 2.91
N TYR A 272 -28.83 -4.84 2.10
CA TYR A 272 -28.83 -4.23 0.78
C TYR A 272 -28.27 -5.21 -0.28
N PRO A 273 -29.03 -6.26 -0.64
CA PRO A 273 -28.56 -7.29 -1.57
C PRO A 273 -28.25 -6.76 -2.97
N GLU A 274 -28.71 -5.57 -3.34
CA GLU A 274 -28.40 -4.88 -4.60
C GLU A 274 -26.93 -4.51 -4.73
N LEU A 275 -26.21 -4.36 -3.60
CA LEU A 275 -24.77 -4.07 -3.57
C LEU A 275 -23.95 -5.10 -4.37
N LYS A 276 -24.43 -6.34 -4.46
CA LYS A 276 -23.76 -7.41 -5.22
C LYS A 276 -23.59 -7.11 -6.71
N ASN A 277 -24.38 -6.18 -7.25
CA ASN A 277 -24.36 -5.83 -8.66
C ASN A 277 -23.47 -4.61 -8.96
N VAL A 278 -22.94 -3.95 -7.93
CA VAL A 278 -22.24 -2.65 -8.08
C VAL A 278 -20.95 -2.55 -7.29
N VAL A 279 -20.77 -3.35 -6.22
CA VAL A 279 -19.52 -3.38 -5.44
C VAL A 279 -18.59 -4.43 -6.02
N ASN A 280 -17.37 -4.00 -6.35
CA ASN A 280 -16.33 -4.84 -6.94
C ASN A 280 -15.41 -5.45 -5.86
N ALA A 281 -15.10 -4.68 -4.82
CA ALA A 281 -14.12 -5.09 -3.82
C ALA A 281 -14.39 -4.49 -2.43
N VAL A 282 -13.61 -4.93 -1.44
CA VAL A 282 -13.56 -4.36 -0.09
C VAL A 282 -12.17 -3.79 0.18
N ALA A 283 -12.12 -2.54 0.59
CA ALA A 283 -10.89 -1.83 0.94
C ALA A 283 -10.62 -1.93 2.46
N PHE A 284 -9.36 -2.20 2.84
CA PHE A 284 -8.96 -2.43 4.21
C PHE A 284 -7.71 -1.66 4.65
N HIS A 285 -7.74 -1.22 5.91
CA HIS A 285 -6.62 -0.59 6.63
C HIS A 285 -6.08 -1.49 7.74
N TYR A 286 -4.80 -1.34 8.10
CA TYR A 286 -4.12 -2.23 9.04
C TYR A 286 -4.22 -1.86 10.53
N TYR A 287 -4.91 -0.77 10.88
CA TYR A 287 -4.82 -0.18 12.23
C TYR A 287 -5.50 -1.03 13.32
N GLU A 288 -6.53 -1.81 12.98
CA GLU A 288 -7.15 -2.81 13.87
C GLU A 288 -7.48 -4.09 13.10
N GLY A 289 -7.30 -5.25 13.76
CA GLY A 289 -7.44 -6.56 13.12
C GLY A 289 -6.23 -6.97 12.31
N SER A 290 -6.41 -7.90 11.38
CA SER A 290 -5.33 -8.47 10.56
C SER A 290 -5.80 -8.95 9.19
N PRO A 291 -4.90 -9.12 8.20
CA PRO A 291 -5.29 -9.61 6.87
C PRO A 291 -6.10 -10.90 6.87
N GLU A 292 -5.91 -11.77 7.86
CA GLU A 292 -6.67 -13.01 8.07
C GLU A 292 -8.19 -12.77 8.19
N ASP A 293 -8.60 -11.60 8.69
CA ASP A 293 -10.01 -11.28 8.91
C ASP A 293 -10.81 -11.21 7.60
N VAL A 294 -10.15 -11.05 6.45
CA VAL A 294 -10.83 -11.07 5.14
C VAL A 294 -11.45 -12.43 4.82
N GLU A 295 -10.97 -13.52 5.41
CA GLU A 295 -11.54 -14.86 5.22
C GLU A 295 -12.99 -14.92 5.71
N ASN A 296 -13.34 -14.14 6.75
CA ASN A 296 -14.72 -14.04 7.22
C ASN A 296 -15.67 -13.54 6.12
N LEU A 297 -15.21 -12.62 5.27
CA LEU A 297 -15.96 -12.16 4.10
C LEU A 297 -15.88 -13.16 2.95
N ARG A 298 -14.68 -13.67 2.65
CA ARG A 298 -14.43 -14.51 1.47
C ARG A 298 -15.27 -15.78 1.49
N GLU A 299 -15.46 -16.39 2.66
CA GLU A 299 -16.32 -17.56 2.84
C GLU A 299 -17.81 -17.27 2.53
N ARG A 300 -18.26 -16.03 2.68
CA ARG A 300 -19.68 -15.63 2.63
C ARG A 300 -20.04 -14.86 1.36
N ILE A 301 -19.08 -14.16 0.77
CA ILE A 301 -19.22 -13.32 -0.42
C ILE A 301 -17.99 -13.55 -1.34
N PRO A 302 -17.86 -14.74 -1.96
CA PRO A 302 -16.60 -15.19 -2.57
C PRO A 302 -16.20 -14.46 -3.85
N TYR A 303 -17.11 -13.69 -4.46
CA TYR A 303 -16.81 -12.95 -5.70
C TYR A 303 -16.05 -11.65 -5.44
N LEU A 304 -16.04 -11.16 -4.19
CA LEU A 304 -15.40 -9.90 -3.85
C LEU A 304 -13.88 -10.01 -3.88
N GLU A 305 -13.26 -8.95 -4.37
CA GLU A 305 -11.84 -8.73 -4.27
C GLU A 305 -11.51 -7.95 -2.99
N TYR A 306 -10.24 -7.95 -2.59
CA TYR A 306 -9.79 -7.32 -1.34
C TYR A 306 -8.56 -6.48 -1.61
N HIS A 307 -8.52 -5.26 -1.08
CA HIS A 307 -7.41 -4.33 -1.28
C HIS A 307 -6.91 -3.79 0.04
N PHE A 308 -5.59 -3.80 0.25
CA PHE A 308 -4.97 -3.04 1.33
C PHE A 308 -4.76 -1.62 0.81
N THR A 309 -5.54 -0.67 1.31
CA THR A 309 -5.63 0.69 0.77
C THR A 309 -4.88 1.72 1.59
N GLU A 310 -4.55 1.42 2.84
CA GLU A 310 -3.80 2.34 3.69
C GLU A 310 -2.98 1.66 4.80
N GLY A 311 -1.72 2.07 4.91
CA GLY A 311 -0.90 1.87 6.09
C GLY A 311 0.45 2.56 6.01
N GLY A 312 0.85 3.27 7.07
CA GLY A 312 2.00 4.18 7.02
C GLY A 312 3.02 4.01 8.15
N PRO A 313 4.27 4.42 7.94
CA PRO A 313 5.27 4.59 8.99
C PRO A 313 4.78 5.57 10.08
N ARG A 314 5.05 5.28 11.35
CA ARG A 314 4.71 6.18 12.47
C ARG A 314 5.94 6.96 12.92
N LEU A 315 5.82 8.28 13.07
CA LEU A 315 6.97 9.17 13.25
C LEU A 315 7.77 8.87 14.52
N TYR A 316 7.06 8.55 15.61
CA TYR A 316 7.65 8.30 16.92
C TYR A 316 7.97 6.82 17.20
N ASP A 317 7.75 5.96 16.21
CA ASP A 317 8.21 4.58 16.24
C ASP A 317 9.64 4.49 15.68
N ASN A 318 10.21 3.29 15.68
CA ASN A 318 11.49 3.02 15.03
C ASN A 318 11.33 2.80 13.50
N TYR A 319 10.64 3.73 12.84
CA TYR A 319 10.16 3.56 11.47
C TYR A 319 11.26 3.48 10.40
N GLY A 320 12.48 3.89 10.73
CA GLY A 320 13.65 3.71 9.86
C GLY A 320 14.15 2.27 9.80
N SER A 321 13.72 1.41 10.75
CA SER A 321 14.21 0.03 10.84
C SER A 321 13.15 -1.05 11.06
N ASP A 322 11.87 -0.74 10.86
CA ASP A 322 10.77 -1.69 11.00
C ASP A 322 10.46 -2.47 9.70
N TRP A 323 11.47 -2.76 8.86
CA TRP A 323 11.27 -3.46 7.58
C TRP A 323 10.62 -4.83 7.75
N CYS A 324 11.00 -5.61 8.77
CA CYS A 324 10.38 -6.91 9.03
C CYS A 324 8.89 -6.79 9.39
N LYS A 325 8.48 -5.74 10.10
CA LYS A 325 7.05 -5.47 10.38
C LYS A 325 6.29 -5.30 9.06
N TRP A 326 6.80 -4.45 8.16
CA TRP A 326 6.15 -4.21 6.86
C TRP A 326 6.20 -5.44 5.96
N GLY A 327 7.32 -6.15 5.90
CA GLY A 327 7.45 -7.39 5.15
C GLY A 327 6.46 -8.46 5.64
N MET A 328 6.27 -8.59 6.96
CA MET A 328 5.27 -9.51 7.52
C MET A 328 3.85 -9.13 7.10
N ILE A 329 3.49 -7.84 7.18
CA ILE A 329 2.15 -7.39 6.78
C ILE A 329 1.94 -7.59 5.28
N MET A 330 2.92 -7.28 4.43
CA MET A 330 2.85 -7.52 2.98
C MET A 330 2.69 -9.00 2.66
N ALA A 331 3.55 -9.87 3.21
CA ALA A 331 3.47 -11.31 2.99
C ALA A 331 2.13 -11.91 3.47
N ARG A 332 1.64 -11.51 4.64
CA ARG A 332 0.31 -11.93 5.14
C ARG A 332 -0.82 -11.40 4.25
N SER A 333 -0.76 -10.16 3.82
CA SER A 333 -1.77 -9.57 2.92
C SER A 333 -1.85 -10.36 1.60
N LEU A 334 -0.70 -10.68 1.00
CA LEU A 334 -0.62 -11.50 -0.20
C LEU A 334 -1.13 -12.94 0.05
N ASN A 335 -0.73 -13.55 1.17
CA ASN A 335 -1.17 -14.90 1.55
C ASN A 335 -2.69 -15.00 1.77
N HIS A 336 -3.36 -13.88 2.08
CA HIS A 336 -4.82 -13.79 2.21
C HIS A 336 -5.52 -13.18 0.98
N GLY A 337 -4.80 -13.04 -0.13
CA GLY A 337 -5.36 -12.68 -1.43
C GLY A 337 -5.80 -11.23 -1.54
N LEU A 338 -5.11 -10.32 -0.84
CA LEU A 338 -5.26 -8.90 -1.09
C LEU A 338 -4.55 -8.55 -2.41
N LYS A 339 -5.29 -7.94 -3.33
CA LYS A 339 -4.83 -7.63 -4.69
C LYS A 339 -3.95 -6.39 -4.77
N SER A 340 -3.93 -5.53 -3.75
CA SER A 340 -2.98 -4.44 -3.68
C SER A 340 -2.47 -4.21 -2.26
N PHE A 341 -1.32 -3.55 -2.19
CA PHE A 341 -0.78 -3.01 -0.95
C PHE A 341 -0.34 -1.56 -1.13
N THR A 342 -1.11 -0.65 -0.56
CA THR A 342 -0.90 0.81 -0.66
C THR A 342 -0.38 1.36 0.67
N GLY A 343 0.87 1.83 0.67
CA GLY A 343 1.43 2.61 1.76
C GLY A 343 0.75 3.97 1.88
N PHE A 344 0.87 4.66 3.01
CA PHE A 344 0.24 5.97 3.17
C PHE A 344 1.06 7.09 2.49
N ASN A 345 1.62 8.05 3.22
CA ASN A 345 2.36 9.17 2.63
C ASN A 345 3.64 8.73 1.94
N PHE A 346 3.80 9.04 0.65
CA PHE A 346 5.04 8.72 -0.08
C PHE A 346 6.22 9.62 0.29
N LEU A 347 5.94 10.86 0.70
CA LEU A 347 6.94 11.87 1.05
C LEU A 347 6.45 12.75 2.21
N LEU A 348 7.24 12.85 3.28
CA LEU A 348 7.03 13.82 4.37
C LEU A 348 8.37 14.46 4.75
N ASP A 349 8.35 15.55 5.53
CA ASP A 349 9.56 16.12 6.10
C ASP A 349 10.00 15.41 7.40
N GLU A 350 11.14 15.80 7.98
CA GLU A 350 11.66 15.19 9.21
C GLU A 350 10.76 15.34 10.45
N LYS A 351 9.70 16.16 10.38
CA LYS A 351 8.69 16.35 11.42
C LYS A 351 7.36 15.65 11.09
N GLY A 352 7.30 14.91 9.98
CA GLY A 352 6.07 14.27 9.51
C GLY A 352 5.10 15.24 8.81
N GLY A 353 5.55 16.44 8.44
CA GLY A 353 4.70 17.43 7.77
C GLY A 353 4.74 17.33 6.24
N PRO A 354 3.85 18.05 5.54
CA PRO A 354 2.72 18.83 6.07
C PRO A 354 1.61 17.94 6.66
N ASP A 355 1.07 18.36 7.82
CA ASP A 355 0.03 17.66 8.57
C ASP A 355 -0.90 18.70 9.21
N ILE A 356 -2.21 18.57 8.99
CA ILE A 356 -3.27 19.39 9.59
C ILE A 356 -4.02 18.65 10.70
N SER A 357 -3.49 17.50 11.14
CA SER A 357 -4.08 16.61 12.13
C SER A 357 -3.22 16.52 13.40
N PRO A 358 -3.68 15.79 14.44
CA PRO A 358 -2.89 15.54 15.64
C PRO A 358 -2.03 14.27 15.55
N PHE A 359 -1.97 13.57 14.42
CA PHE A 359 -1.37 12.25 14.30
C PHE A 359 -0.03 12.30 13.56
N GLY A 360 1.08 12.06 14.27
CA GLY A 360 2.42 12.05 13.65
C GLY A 360 2.78 10.76 12.92
N CYS A 361 2.76 10.78 11.59
CA CYS A 361 3.32 9.73 10.72
C CYS A 361 4.63 10.19 10.09
N ALA A 362 5.40 9.22 9.60
CA ALA A 362 6.56 9.46 8.75
C ALA A 362 6.23 9.02 7.31
N GLY A 363 6.95 9.60 6.36
CA GLY A 363 6.80 9.26 4.95
C GLY A 363 7.47 7.92 4.63
N LEU A 364 7.07 7.33 3.50
CA LEU A 364 7.84 6.27 2.87
C LEU A 364 9.29 6.74 2.64
N VAL A 365 9.41 7.96 2.13
CA VAL A 365 10.63 8.77 2.05
C VAL A 365 10.47 10.01 2.93
N THR A 366 11.55 10.40 3.60
CA THR A 366 11.65 11.64 4.36
C THR A 366 12.59 12.59 3.65
N VAL A 367 12.16 13.84 3.40
CA VAL A 367 13.02 14.91 2.88
C VAL A 367 13.44 15.83 4.02
N ASN A 368 14.75 16.09 4.14
CA ASN A 368 15.24 17.10 5.07
C ASN A 368 14.86 18.49 4.57
N SER A 369 14.07 19.22 5.35
CA SER A 369 13.53 20.53 4.97
C SER A 369 14.58 21.63 4.73
N VAL A 370 15.82 21.43 5.20
CA VAL A 370 16.93 22.39 5.06
C VAL A 370 17.89 21.98 3.95
N THR A 371 18.30 20.72 3.91
CA THR A 371 19.36 20.26 2.99
C THR A 371 18.82 19.61 1.71
N GLY A 372 17.55 19.21 1.67
CA GLY A 372 16.96 18.42 0.58
C GLY A 372 17.39 16.95 0.59
N ASN A 373 18.19 16.51 1.56
CA ASN A 373 18.62 15.12 1.64
C ASN A 373 17.44 14.18 1.90
N LEU A 374 17.43 13.03 1.23
CA LEU A 374 16.39 12.02 1.38
C LEU A 374 16.85 10.91 2.34
N THR A 375 15.96 10.45 3.21
CA THR A 375 16.10 9.23 3.99
C THR A 375 14.89 8.32 3.78
N TYR A 376 15.06 7.02 4.02
CA TYR A 376 14.07 6.02 3.62
C TYR A 376 13.66 5.16 4.82
N SER A 377 12.37 4.87 4.91
CA SER A 377 11.76 4.09 5.99
C SER A 377 12.00 2.59 5.86
N GLY A 378 11.73 1.84 6.93
CA GLY A 378 11.65 0.37 6.90
C GLY A 378 10.58 -0.12 5.93
N GLN A 379 9.48 0.61 5.77
CA GLN A 379 8.46 0.30 4.77
C GLN A 379 9.02 0.39 3.34
N TYR A 380 9.82 1.43 3.03
CA TYR A 380 10.51 1.55 1.75
C TYR A 380 11.43 0.36 1.50
N ARG A 381 12.19 -0.04 2.52
CA ARG A 381 13.07 -1.20 2.42
C ARG A 381 12.29 -2.49 2.18
N ALA A 382 11.10 -2.65 2.76
CA ALA A 382 10.22 -3.77 2.46
C ALA A 382 9.66 -3.70 1.03
N PHE A 383 9.17 -2.54 0.56
CA PHE A 383 8.72 -2.40 -0.82
C PHE A 383 9.81 -2.76 -1.85
N ALA A 384 11.09 -2.48 -1.57
CA ALA A 384 12.21 -2.83 -2.46
C ALA A 384 12.34 -4.33 -2.70
N HIS A 385 11.92 -5.16 -1.75
CA HIS A 385 11.80 -6.59 -1.92
C HIS A 385 10.51 -6.94 -2.67
N PHE A 386 9.35 -6.49 -2.20
CA PHE A 386 8.07 -6.97 -2.75
C PHE A 386 7.72 -6.32 -4.10
N SER A 387 7.55 -5.00 -4.14
CA SER A 387 7.03 -4.28 -5.33
C SER A 387 7.93 -4.34 -6.55
N ARG A 388 9.25 -4.43 -6.31
CA ARG A 388 10.22 -4.54 -7.40
C ARG A 388 10.05 -5.86 -8.13
N PHE A 389 9.79 -6.96 -7.43
CA PHE A 389 9.87 -8.30 -8.02
C PHE A 389 8.50 -8.91 -8.32
N ILE A 390 7.48 -8.61 -7.52
CA ILE A 390 6.10 -9.08 -7.76
C ILE A 390 5.36 -8.05 -8.63
N LYS A 391 5.06 -8.43 -9.87
CA LYS A 391 4.53 -7.53 -10.89
C LYS A 391 3.00 -7.51 -10.94
N ARG A 392 2.44 -6.47 -11.55
CA ARG A 392 1.02 -6.43 -11.92
C ARG A 392 0.67 -7.68 -12.74
N GLY A 393 -0.48 -8.30 -12.44
CA GLY A 393 -0.94 -9.51 -13.09
C GLY A 393 -0.29 -10.80 -12.55
N ALA A 394 0.59 -10.70 -11.56
CA ALA A 394 1.17 -11.88 -10.94
C ALA A 394 0.10 -12.75 -10.29
N LYS A 395 0.29 -14.06 -10.36
CA LYS A 395 -0.43 -15.04 -9.57
C LYS A 395 0.29 -15.23 -8.23
N ILE A 396 -0.36 -14.87 -7.14
CA ILE A 396 0.14 -15.08 -5.79
C ILE A 396 -0.16 -16.52 -5.37
N MET A 397 0.86 -17.20 -4.88
CA MET A 397 0.80 -18.55 -4.32
C MET A 397 1.07 -18.45 -2.82
N PRO A 398 0.03 -18.28 -1.98
CA PRO A 398 0.17 -18.28 -0.54
C PRO A 398 1.04 -19.43 -0.04
N ALA A 399 2.00 -19.14 0.84
CA ALA A 399 2.94 -20.13 1.33
C ALA A 399 2.99 -20.16 2.86
N THR A 400 3.36 -21.31 3.42
CA THR A 400 3.55 -21.47 4.87
C THR A 400 4.96 -21.95 5.15
N ILE A 401 5.55 -21.46 6.23
CA ILE A 401 6.85 -21.90 6.72
C ILE A 401 6.64 -22.87 7.87
N THR A 402 7.01 -24.14 7.65
CA THR A 402 6.85 -25.23 8.61
C THR A 402 8.21 -25.83 9.00
N GLY A 403 8.28 -26.48 10.15
CA GLY A 403 9.51 -27.11 10.65
C GLY A 403 9.61 -27.04 12.17
N TYR A 404 10.57 -27.76 12.73
CA TYR A 404 10.80 -27.82 14.18
C TYR A 404 12.07 -27.06 14.54
N GLN A 405 12.02 -26.28 15.62
CA GLN A 405 13.23 -25.77 16.27
C GLN A 405 13.67 -26.69 17.41
N ALA A 406 14.96 -26.65 17.71
CA ALA A 406 15.54 -27.41 18.81
C ALA A 406 14.89 -27.02 20.15
N THR A 407 14.50 -28.03 20.92
CA THR A 407 13.83 -27.90 22.22
C THR A 407 14.72 -27.36 23.33
N PHE A 408 16.01 -27.07 23.09
CA PHE A 408 16.87 -26.46 24.12
C PHE A 408 16.63 -24.95 24.29
N SER A 409 15.92 -24.30 23.35
CA SER A 409 15.69 -22.84 23.33
C SER A 409 14.36 -22.39 23.99
N TYR A 410 13.86 -23.13 24.99
CA TYR A 410 12.55 -22.89 25.64
C TYR A 410 12.36 -21.52 26.30
N SER A 411 13.42 -20.74 26.52
CA SER A 411 13.35 -19.49 27.29
C SER A 411 12.94 -18.24 26.49
N LYS A 412 12.91 -18.30 25.15
CA LYS A 412 12.45 -17.17 24.31
C LYS A 412 11.17 -17.53 23.54
N PRO A 413 10.18 -16.61 23.43
CA PRO A 413 9.01 -16.84 22.59
C PRO A 413 9.43 -16.96 21.12
N PHE A 414 8.96 -18.02 20.45
CA PHE A 414 9.25 -18.25 19.04
C PHE A 414 8.48 -17.25 18.17
N ILE A 415 9.20 -16.36 17.49
CA ILE A 415 8.62 -15.44 16.51
C ILE A 415 8.62 -16.13 15.15
N ARG A 416 7.46 -16.38 14.53
CA ARG A 416 7.41 -17.08 13.24
C ARG A 416 7.98 -16.22 12.11
N ALA A 417 8.61 -16.90 11.15
CA ALA A 417 8.97 -16.29 9.88
C ALA A 417 7.74 -16.41 8.97
N GLU A 418 7.60 -15.46 8.07
CA GLU A 418 6.52 -15.40 7.10
C GLU A 418 7.11 -15.51 5.70
N GLY A 419 6.34 -16.04 4.75
CA GLY A 419 6.77 -16.04 3.36
C GLY A 419 5.60 -16.17 2.39
N CYS A 420 5.81 -15.71 1.17
CA CYS A 420 4.85 -15.83 0.08
C CYS A 420 5.60 -16.13 -1.22
N MET A 421 4.90 -16.70 -2.19
CA MET A 421 5.42 -16.92 -3.52
C MET A 421 4.54 -16.24 -4.55
N ALA A 422 5.12 -15.86 -5.69
CA ALA A 422 4.39 -15.32 -6.82
C ALA A 422 4.95 -15.85 -8.13
N VAL A 423 4.09 -15.97 -9.14
CA VAL A 423 4.47 -16.19 -10.54
C VAL A 423 4.06 -14.96 -11.33
N ASN A 424 5.04 -14.26 -11.88
CA ASN A 424 4.79 -13.08 -12.71
C ASN A 424 4.25 -13.47 -14.09
N PRO A 425 3.65 -12.53 -14.85
CA PRO A 425 3.17 -12.79 -16.21
C PRO A 425 4.26 -13.27 -17.19
N ASP A 426 5.52 -12.92 -16.93
CA ASP A 426 6.67 -13.37 -17.72
C ASP A 426 7.16 -14.78 -17.34
N GLY A 427 6.49 -15.45 -16.40
CA GLY A 427 6.85 -16.78 -15.90
C GLY A 427 7.91 -16.79 -14.81
N SER A 428 8.50 -15.63 -14.45
CA SER A 428 9.44 -15.57 -13.34
C SER A 428 8.76 -15.86 -12.00
N ILE A 429 9.45 -16.60 -11.14
CA ILE A 429 8.97 -17.01 -9.82
C ILE A 429 9.70 -16.19 -8.77
N VAL A 430 8.93 -15.57 -7.88
CA VAL A 430 9.43 -14.80 -6.75
C VAL A 430 9.11 -15.53 -5.46
N VAL A 431 10.10 -15.62 -4.57
CA VAL A 431 9.96 -16.17 -3.22
C VAL A 431 10.39 -15.11 -2.22
N GLU A 432 9.44 -14.66 -1.41
CA GLU A 432 9.67 -13.70 -0.33
C GLU A 432 9.72 -14.42 1.00
N VAL A 433 10.71 -14.08 1.83
CA VAL A 433 10.85 -14.62 3.18
C VAL A 433 11.20 -13.50 4.15
N VAL A 434 10.46 -13.41 5.24
CA VAL A 434 10.64 -12.42 6.29
C VAL A 434 10.94 -13.13 7.60
N ASN A 435 12.10 -12.84 8.18
CA ASN A 435 12.51 -13.36 9.47
C ASN A 435 12.64 -12.23 10.51
N PRO A 436 11.59 -11.96 11.30
CA PRO A 436 11.65 -10.97 12.38
C PRO A 436 12.40 -11.45 13.63
N SER A 437 12.90 -12.69 13.63
CA SER A 437 13.58 -13.30 14.78
C SER A 437 14.99 -12.75 14.95
N GLU A 438 15.49 -12.74 16.19
CA GLU A 438 16.92 -12.49 16.48
C GLU A 438 17.84 -13.65 16.06
N ASP A 439 17.25 -14.79 15.68
CA ASP A 439 17.97 -16.00 15.30
C ASP A 439 17.98 -16.16 13.79
N LYS A 440 19.13 -16.58 13.29
CA LYS A 440 19.30 -17.00 11.90
C LYS A 440 18.48 -18.27 11.64
N ARG A 441 17.90 -18.37 10.44
CA ARG A 441 17.13 -19.53 10.00
C ARG A 441 17.71 -20.14 8.74
N GLN A 442 17.62 -21.45 8.67
CA GLN A 442 17.87 -22.21 7.46
C GLN A 442 16.50 -22.50 6.84
N LEU A 443 16.34 -22.19 5.57
CA LEU A 443 15.07 -22.38 4.87
C LEU A 443 15.30 -23.14 3.56
N THR A 444 14.37 -24.03 3.26
CA THR A 444 14.28 -24.73 1.98
C THR A 444 12.94 -24.44 1.31
N PHE A 445 12.94 -24.39 -0.01
CA PHE A 445 11.74 -24.28 -0.83
C PHE A 445 11.91 -25.07 -2.13
N THR A 446 10.81 -25.48 -2.75
CA THR A 446 10.83 -26.29 -3.97
C THR A 446 10.18 -25.52 -5.10
N VAL A 447 10.87 -25.45 -6.25
CA VAL A 447 10.34 -24.87 -7.49
C VAL A 447 10.63 -25.86 -8.62
N ASN A 448 9.60 -26.23 -9.38
CA ASN A 448 9.69 -27.16 -10.52
C ASN A 448 10.42 -28.48 -10.18
N GLY A 449 10.19 -29.00 -8.96
CA GLY A 449 10.81 -30.24 -8.48
C GLY A 449 12.25 -30.10 -7.94
N GLN A 450 12.90 -28.95 -8.12
CA GLN A 450 14.22 -28.67 -7.55
C GLN A 450 14.08 -28.03 -6.17
N ASN A 451 14.83 -28.53 -5.19
CA ASN A 451 14.94 -27.87 -3.89
C ASN A 451 16.05 -26.81 -3.91
N TYR A 452 15.78 -25.71 -3.21
CA TYR A 452 16.72 -24.63 -2.99
C TYR A 452 16.92 -24.41 -1.50
N TYR A 453 18.13 -24.02 -1.14
CA TYR A 453 18.51 -23.64 0.21
C TYR A 453 18.83 -22.14 0.27
N LEU A 454 18.26 -21.49 1.28
CA LEU A 454 18.48 -20.09 1.61
C LEU A 454 18.79 -19.95 3.10
N GLU A 455 19.83 -19.18 3.41
CA GLU A 455 20.11 -18.73 4.76
C GLU A 455 19.42 -17.38 5.01
N VAL A 456 18.47 -17.36 5.94
CA VAL A 456 17.68 -16.18 6.27
C VAL A 456 18.25 -15.58 7.55
N LYS A 457 18.77 -14.35 7.47
CA LYS A 457 19.46 -13.70 8.60
C LYS A 457 18.46 -13.28 9.70
N PRO A 458 18.94 -12.99 10.92
CA PRO A 458 18.14 -12.31 11.93
C PRO A 458 17.59 -10.99 11.41
N ASP A 459 16.36 -10.65 11.80
CA ASP A 459 15.71 -9.37 11.47
C ASP A 459 15.90 -8.96 10.00
N SER A 460 15.50 -9.86 9.09
CA SER A 460 15.79 -9.70 7.66
C SER A 460 14.62 -10.02 6.73
N ILE A 461 14.65 -9.42 5.54
CA ILE A 461 13.85 -9.82 4.39
C ILE A 461 14.79 -10.41 3.35
N SER A 462 14.39 -11.52 2.74
CA SER A 462 15.09 -12.16 1.64
C SER A 462 14.15 -12.40 0.47
N THR A 463 14.56 -11.98 -0.72
CA THR A 463 13.83 -12.29 -1.96
C THR A 463 14.68 -13.19 -2.83
N VAL A 464 14.07 -14.22 -3.43
CA VAL A 464 14.68 -15.03 -4.48
C VAL A 464 13.85 -14.89 -5.75
N ILE A 465 14.50 -14.61 -6.87
CA ILE A 465 13.89 -14.58 -8.20
C ILE A 465 14.49 -15.72 -9.03
N LEU A 466 13.61 -16.54 -9.60
CA LEU A 466 13.96 -17.59 -10.55
C LEU A 466 13.31 -17.28 -11.90
N SER A 467 14.12 -17.11 -12.95
CA SER A 467 13.63 -16.85 -14.31
C SER A 467 14.19 -17.85 -15.31
N GLU A 468 13.46 -18.06 -16.41
CA GLU A 468 14.02 -18.67 -17.61
C GLU A 468 15.11 -17.75 -18.22
N GLU A 469 15.95 -18.29 -19.10
CA GLU A 469 17.10 -17.55 -19.67
C GLU A 469 16.70 -16.38 -20.56
#